data_AF-A0A7Z9PZV0-F1
#
_entry.id   AF-A0A7Z9PZV0-F1
#
_cell.length_a   1.000
_cell.length_b   1.000
_cell.length_c   1.000
_cell.angle_alpha   90.00
_cell.angle_beta   90.00
_cell.angle_gamma   90.00
#
_symmetry.space_group_name_H-M   'P 1'
#
loop_
_entity.id
_entity.type
_entity.pdbx_description
1 polymer ?
#
loop_
_entity_poly.entity_id
_entity_poly.type
_entity_poly.pdbx_seq_one_letter_code
_entity_poly.pdbx_strand_id
1 'polypeptide(L)'
;MGRVYILSLYDKVANLISDTVRTARVNSGLSRKEVADGAGVSVQFMHKLENGSAAGLKQVCAVAEYLGLAPEELLTGRPLDENSLDDQILEEVLS
;
A
#
# COMPACT_ATOMS: atom_id res chain seq x y z
N MET A 1 -16.93 -9.16 23.05
CA MET A 1 -16.30 -9.83 21.88
C MET A 1 -16.04 -8.90 20.69
N GLY A 2 -16.86 -7.88 20.38
CA GLY A 2 -16.65 -7.03 19.18
C GLY A 2 -15.42 -6.11 19.15
N ARG A 3 -14.94 -5.61 20.30
CA ARG A 3 -13.81 -4.65 20.36
C ARG A 3 -12.45 -5.26 19.98
N VAL A 4 -12.25 -6.54 20.25
CA VAL A 4 -11.00 -7.27 19.94
C VAL A 4 -10.90 -7.55 18.44
N TYR A 5 -12.01 -7.87 17.79
CA TYR A 5 -12.08 -8.08 16.34
C TYR A 5 -11.78 -6.82 15.53
N ILE A 6 -12.28 -5.66 15.98
CA ILE A 6 -12.03 -4.37 15.32
C ILE A 6 -10.55 -4.02 15.35
N LEU A 7 -9.87 -4.22 16.50
CA LEU A 7 -8.43 -3.99 16.61
C LEU A 7 -7.64 -4.95 15.70
N SER A 8 -8.02 -6.24 15.68
CA SER A 8 -7.39 -7.22 14.78
C SER A 8 -7.54 -6.88 13.30
N LEU A 9 -8.71 -6.34 12.89
CA LEU A 9 -8.93 -5.93 11.51
C LEU A 9 -8.12 -4.66 11.17
N TYR A 10 -8.06 -3.71 12.09
CA TYR A 10 -7.32 -2.47 11.92
C TYR A 10 -5.83 -2.72 11.72
N ASP A 11 -5.24 -3.62 12.53
CA ASP A 11 -3.83 -4.00 12.42
C ASP A 11 -3.55 -4.69 11.07
N LYS A 12 -4.46 -5.56 10.60
CA LYS A 12 -4.33 -6.20 9.29
C LYS A 12 -4.32 -5.20 8.14
N VAL A 13 -5.24 -4.24 8.16
CA VAL A 13 -5.32 -3.19 7.13
C VAL A 13 -4.06 -2.31 7.16
N ALA A 14 -3.60 -1.92 8.35
CA ALA A 14 -2.38 -1.15 8.50
C ALA A 14 -1.14 -1.89 7.95
N ASN A 15 -1.05 -3.20 8.20
CA ASN A 15 0.02 -4.03 7.67
C ASN A 15 -0.02 -4.16 6.13
N LEU A 16 -1.22 -4.33 5.55
CA LEU A 16 -1.39 -4.39 4.09
C LEU A 16 -0.91 -3.09 3.42
N ILE A 17 -1.31 -1.94 3.96
CA ILE A 17 -0.88 -0.63 3.46
C ILE A 17 0.65 -0.52 3.58
N SER A 18 1.22 -0.90 4.73
CA SER A 18 2.66 -0.80 4.95
C SER A 18 3.47 -1.65 3.99
N ASP A 19 3.01 -2.88 3.72
CA ASP A 19 3.68 -3.82 2.82
C ASP A 19 3.57 -3.37 1.36
N THR A 20 2.40 -2.87 0.95
CA THR A 20 2.18 -2.34 -0.41
C THR A 20 3.10 -1.16 -0.69
N VAL A 21 3.12 -0.17 0.21
CA VAL A 21 3.99 1.02 0.08
C VAL A 21 5.47 0.62 0.05
N ARG A 22 5.88 -0.30 0.93
CA ARG A 22 7.27 -0.78 0.98
C ARG A 22 7.65 -1.48 -0.33
N THR A 23 6.78 -2.32 -0.85
CA THR A 23 7.00 -3.08 -2.09
C THR A 23 7.13 -2.15 -3.28
N ALA A 24 6.18 -1.23 -3.45
CA ALA A 24 6.22 -0.23 -4.52
C ALA A 24 7.50 0.61 -4.47
N ARG A 25 7.88 1.09 -3.28
CA ARG A 25 9.12 1.86 -3.11
C ARG A 25 10.36 1.06 -3.50
N VAL A 26 10.48 -0.19 -3.03
CA VAL A 26 11.64 -1.04 -3.31
C VAL A 26 11.73 -1.39 -4.80
N ASN A 27 10.60 -1.69 -5.44
CA ASN A 27 10.53 -1.96 -6.88
C ASN A 27 10.94 -0.73 -7.71
N SER A 28 10.61 0.47 -7.24
CA SER A 28 11.06 1.73 -7.86
C SER A 28 12.50 2.11 -7.52
N GLY A 29 13.22 1.32 -6.71
CA GLY A 29 14.62 1.58 -6.34
C GLY A 29 14.83 2.79 -5.43
N LEU A 30 13.77 3.31 -4.81
CA LEU A 30 13.82 4.55 -4.02
C LEU A 30 14.11 4.27 -2.54
N SER A 31 14.87 5.17 -1.91
CA SER A 31 15.01 5.21 -0.45
C SER A 31 13.78 5.84 0.22
N ARG A 32 13.59 5.59 1.52
CA ARG A 32 12.52 6.24 2.30
C ARG A 32 12.63 7.76 2.29
N LYS A 33 13.86 8.28 2.24
CA LYS A 33 14.10 9.72 2.21
C LYS A 33 13.62 10.32 0.90
N GLU A 34 13.96 9.70 -0.22
CA GLU A 34 13.52 10.17 -1.54
C GLU A 34 12.01 10.17 -1.69
N VAL A 35 11.33 9.12 -1.19
CA VAL A 35 9.85 9.10 -1.17
C VAL A 35 9.29 10.16 -0.24
N ALA A 36 9.87 10.34 0.96
CA ALA A 36 9.40 11.34 1.90
C ALA A 36 9.51 12.76 1.33
N ASP A 37 10.66 13.09 0.74
CA ASP A 37 10.92 14.39 0.13
C ASP A 37 9.98 14.63 -1.07
N GLY A 38 9.77 13.62 -1.92
CA GLY A 38 8.88 13.70 -3.09
C GLY A 38 7.39 13.78 -2.75
N ALA A 39 6.94 13.09 -1.71
CA ALA A 39 5.56 13.10 -1.24
C ALA A 39 5.24 14.26 -0.26
N GLY A 40 6.23 15.07 0.11
CA GLY A 40 6.06 16.16 1.07
C GLY A 40 5.75 15.71 2.50
N VAL A 41 6.28 14.56 2.92
CA VAL A 41 6.12 14.00 4.28
C VAL A 41 7.48 13.88 4.97
N SER A 42 7.49 13.61 6.28
CA SER A 42 8.76 13.40 6.99
C SER A 42 9.31 11.99 6.80
N VAL A 43 10.63 11.85 6.85
CA VAL A 43 11.29 10.52 6.84
C VAL A 43 10.84 9.67 8.04
N GLN A 44 10.57 10.28 9.20
CA GLN A 44 10.01 9.55 10.34
C GLN A 44 8.60 9.02 10.06
N PHE A 45 7.79 9.74 9.27
CA PHE A 45 6.49 9.25 8.83
C PHE A 45 6.65 8.00 7.94
N MET A 46 7.56 8.01 6.97
CA MET A 46 7.86 6.83 6.14
C MET A 46 8.30 5.62 6.97
N HIS A 47 9.13 5.83 8.00
CA HIS A 47 9.49 4.76 8.93
C HIS A 47 8.30 4.19 9.69
N LYS A 48 7.40 5.04 10.19
CA LYS A 48 6.19 4.59 10.90
C LYS A 48 5.22 3.87 9.98
N LEU A 49 5.06 4.38 8.75
CA LEU A 49 4.20 3.80 7.73
C LEU A 49 4.62 2.39 7.38
N GLU A 50 5.89 2.16 7.04
CA GLU A 50 6.37 0.82 6.68
C GLU A 50 6.48 -0.15 7.87
N ASN A 51 6.29 0.35 9.09
CA ASN A 51 6.23 -0.46 10.32
C ASN A 51 4.78 -0.68 10.80
N GLY A 52 3.76 -0.33 10.00
CA GLY A 52 2.34 -0.57 10.32
C GLY A 52 1.76 0.38 11.38
N SER A 53 2.38 1.54 11.64
CA SER A 53 2.03 2.44 12.76
C SER A 53 1.72 3.89 12.35
N ALA A 54 1.56 4.17 11.05
CA ALA A 54 1.18 5.49 10.58
C ALA A 54 -0.30 5.80 10.83
N ALA A 55 -0.59 7.04 11.24
CA ALA A 55 -1.94 7.45 11.67
C ALA A 55 -2.64 8.45 10.73
N GLY A 56 -1.95 9.00 9.73
CA GLY A 56 -2.48 10.07 8.89
C GLY A 56 -2.88 9.59 7.50
N LEU A 57 -4.17 9.37 7.25
CA LEU A 57 -4.69 8.96 5.93
C LEU A 57 -4.22 9.89 4.80
N LYS A 58 -4.28 11.21 5.00
CA LYS A 58 -3.80 12.20 4.03
C LYS A 58 -2.34 12.00 3.64
N GLN A 59 -1.49 11.65 4.61
CA GLN A 59 -0.06 11.45 4.38
C GLN A 59 0.19 10.10 3.69
N VAL A 60 -0.61 9.08 4.00
CA VAL A 60 -0.59 7.80 3.28
C VAL A 60 -0.97 8.00 1.81
N CYS A 61 -2.04 8.74 1.54
CA CYS A 61 -2.46 9.07 0.18
C CYS A 61 -1.37 9.84 -0.58
N ALA A 62 -0.75 10.86 0.02
CA ALA A 62 0.34 11.60 -0.63
C ALA A 62 1.53 10.71 -1.00
N VAL A 63 1.89 9.75 -0.14
CA VAL A 63 2.94 8.76 -0.43
C VAL A 63 2.53 7.82 -1.55
N ALA A 64 1.28 7.35 -1.55
CA ALA A 64 0.75 6.46 -2.58
C ALA A 64 0.71 7.15 -3.95
N GLU A 65 0.18 8.38 -4.02
CA GLU A 65 0.15 9.20 -5.23
C GLU A 65 1.57 9.41 -5.80
N TYR A 66 2.55 9.72 -4.95
CA TYR A 66 3.95 9.86 -5.38
C TYR A 66 4.53 8.56 -5.94
N LEU A 67 4.14 7.41 -5.37
CA LEU A 67 4.56 6.08 -5.84
C LEU A 67 3.75 5.59 -7.05
N GLY A 68 2.76 6.37 -7.53
CA GLY A 68 1.89 5.97 -8.62
C GLY A 68 0.87 4.88 -8.26
N LEU A 69 0.58 4.71 -6.96
CA LEU A 69 -0.36 3.72 -6.46
C LEU A 69 -1.78 4.28 -6.41
N ALA A 70 -2.74 3.51 -6.92
CA ALA A 70 -4.16 3.76 -6.76
C ALA A 70 -4.62 3.40 -5.32
N PRO A 71 -5.66 4.07 -4.79
CA PRO A 71 -6.21 3.77 -3.46
C PRO A 71 -6.60 2.30 -3.24
N GLU A 72 -7.01 1.61 -4.30
CA GLU A 72 -7.42 0.21 -4.29
C GLU A 72 -6.22 -0.74 -4.12
N GLU A 73 -5.06 -0.38 -4.66
CA GLU A 73 -3.82 -1.15 -4.53
C GLU A 73 -3.35 -1.17 -3.07
N LEU A 74 -3.54 -0.07 -2.33
CA LEU A 74 -3.23 0.02 -0.90
C LEU A 74 -4.04 -0.95 -0.04
N LEU A 75 -5.25 -1.29 -0.45
CA LEU A 75 -6.19 -2.11 0.32
C LEU A 75 -6.15 -3.58 -0.08
N THR A 76 -5.79 -3.88 -1.32
CA THR A 76 -5.76 -5.24 -1.87
C THR A 76 -4.36 -5.85 -1.86
N GLY A 77 -3.31 -5.03 -1.80
CA GLY A 77 -1.92 -5.47 -1.86
C GLY A 77 -1.52 -6.09 -3.20
N ARG A 78 -2.35 -5.91 -4.24
CA ARG A 78 -2.06 -6.36 -5.60
C ARG A 78 -1.92 -5.14 -6.50
N PRO A 79 -0.90 -5.10 -7.37
CA PRO A 79 -0.89 -4.11 -8.43
C PRO A 79 -2.13 -4.33 -9.31
N LEU A 80 -2.77 -3.25 -9.73
CA LEU A 80 -3.82 -3.33 -10.76
C LEU A 80 -3.14 -3.41 -12.13
N ASP A 81 -2.66 -4.58 -12.51
CA ASP A 81 -2.47 -4.86 -13.92
C ASP A 81 -3.84 -5.16 -14.54
N GLU A 82 -4.26 -4.33 -15.50
CA GLU A 82 -5.47 -4.60 -16.30
C GLU A 82 -5.43 -6.03 -16.90
N ASN A 83 -4.25 -6.60 -17.10
CA ASN A 83 -4.04 -7.96 -17.61
C ASN A 83 -4.33 -9.09 -16.61
N SER A 84 -4.30 -8.89 -15.28
CA SER A 84 -4.54 -10.00 -14.34
C SER A 84 -6.00 -10.44 -14.30
N LEU A 85 -6.94 -9.55 -14.63
CA LEU A 85 -8.35 -9.92 -14.78
C LEU A 85 -8.56 -10.67 -16.11
N ASP A 86 -7.89 -10.26 -17.17
CA ASP A 86 -7.97 -10.88 -18.49
C ASP A 86 -7.34 -12.28 -18.51
N ASP A 87 -6.17 -12.48 -17.88
CA ASP A 87 -5.50 -13.79 -17.82
C ASP A 87 -6.35 -14.84 -17.09
N GLN A 88 -7.05 -14.44 -16.02
CA GLN A 88 -7.91 -15.34 -15.26
C GLN A 88 -9.20 -15.68 -16.01
N ILE A 89 -9.76 -14.73 -16.77
CA ILE A 89 -10.91 -14.94 -17.67
C ILE A 89 -10.50 -15.82 -18.87
N LEU A 90 -9.31 -15.62 -19.42
CA LEU A 90 -8.79 -16.38 -20.56
C LEU A 90 -8.57 -17.85 -20.21
N GLU A 91 -8.03 -18.17 -19.03
CA GLU A 91 -7.90 -19.58 -18.60
C GLU A 91 -9.26 -20.26 -18.42
N GLU A 92 -10.27 -19.56 -17.90
CA GLU A 92 -11.63 -20.11 -17.71
C GLU A 92 -12.38 -20.30 -19.03
N VAL A 93 -12.13 -19.45 -20.04
CA VAL A 93 -12.73 -19.57 -21.38
C VAL A 93 -12.04 -20.62 -22.25
N LEU A 94 -10.75 -20.88 -22.01
CA LEU A 94 -9.94 -21.85 -22.76
C LEU A 94 -9.89 -23.25 -22.11
N SER A 95 -10.48 -23.43 -20.93
CA SER A 95 -10.72 -24.73 -20.28
C SER A 95 -12.09 -25.30 -20.61
#